data_AF-W7T338-F1
#
_entry.id   AF-W7T338-F1
#
_cell.length_a   1.000
_cell.length_b   1.000
_cell.length_c   1.000
_cell.angle_alpha   90.00
_cell.angle_beta   90.00
_cell.angle_gamma   90.00
#
_symmetry.space_group_name_H-M   'P 1'
#
loop_
_entity.id
_entity.type
_entity.pdbx_description
1 polymer ?
#
loop_
_entity_poly.entity_id
_entity_poly.type
_entity_poly.pdbx_seq_one_letter_code
_entity_poly.pdbx_strand_id
1 'polypeptide(L)'
;MHDALQQAKDAGATHVILDGKVFSCDRYGEKTLSVKGEPIDLWYSGKAHEHGGNIQALSAPNGFPLWVSVVEPGSVHDLTAAREHVLGALYWAASQLGLPTLADGGYDGAGIGVHTPVKQPAGDQVLDADNCAYNALLRGLRCLGERGFAVLTGRWRALRHITASPRKIGDIVKAALALTHFEHGRQT
;
A
#
# COMPACT_ATOMS: atom_id res chain seq x y z
N MET A 1 -13.73 1.54 5.51
CA MET A 1 -12.51 0.69 5.65
C MET A 1 -12.80 -0.50 6.53
N HIS A 2 -13.27 -0.31 7.77
CA HIS A 2 -13.73 -1.40 8.64
C HIS A 2 -14.71 -2.34 7.92
N ASP A 3 -15.68 -1.79 7.18
CA ASP A 3 -16.63 -2.60 6.39
C ASP A 3 -15.93 -3.45 5.32
N ALA A 4 -14.95 -2.90 4.60
CA ALA A 4 -14.19 -3.66 3.60
C ALA A 4 -13.40 -4.80 4.22
N LEU A 5 -12.87 -4.62 5.43
CA LEU A 5 -12.16 -5.67 6.19
C LEU A 5 -13.13 -6.73 6.71
N GLN A 6 -14.30 -6.32 7.20
CA GLN A 6 -15.37 -7.22 7.61
C GLN A 6 -15.86 -8.07 6.43
N GLN A 7 -16.21 -7.43 5.31
CA GLN A 7 -16.61 -8.12 4.08
C GLN A 7 -15.53 -9.08 3.58
N ALA A 8 -14.25 -8.70 3.66
CA ALA A 8 -13.16 -9.59 3.30
C ALA A 8 -13.13 -10.83 4.21
N LYS A 9 -13.29 -10.63 5.54
CA LYS A 9 -13.35 -11.74 6.50
C LYS A 9 -14.56 -12.64 6.23
N ASP A 10 -15.73 -12.06 6.02
CA ASP A 10 -16.99 -12.79 5.78
C ASP A 10 -16.92 -13.57 4.45
N ALA A 11 -16.18 -13.05 3.47
CA ALA A 11 -15.87 -13.75 2.23
C ALA A 11 -14.74 -14.80 2.37
N GLY A 12 -14.27 -15.08 3.59
CA GLY A 12 -13.29 -16.12 3.87
C GLY A 12 -11.83 -15.74 3.67
N ALA A 13 -11.49 -14.44 3.63
CA ALA A 13 -10.09 -14.02 3.54
C ALA A 13 -9.30 -14.49 4.76
N THR A 14 -8.16 -15.12 4.51
CA THR A 14 -7.22 -15.58 5.55
C THR A 14 -6.29 -14.48 6.02
N HIS A 15 -6.05 -13.49 5.17
CA HIS A 15 -5.24 -12.31 5.41
C HIS A 15 -5.66 -11.20 4.46
N VAL A 16 -5.15 -10.00 4.67
CA VAL A 16 -5.15 -8.93 3.65
C VAL A 16 -3.71 -8.53 3.33
N ILE A 17 -3.51 -7.89 2.18
CA ILE A 17 -2.19 -7.44 1.75
C ILE A 17 -2.19 -5.92 1.71
N LEU A 18 -1.25 -5.31 2.45
CA LEU A 18 -0.99 -3.88 2.42
C LEU A 18 0.15 -3.61 1.44
N ASP A 19 -0.08 -2.68 0.52
CA ASP A 19 0.93 -2.22 -0.44
C ASP A 19 0.78 -0.73 -0.72
N GLY A 20 1.87 -0.11 -1.13
CA GLY A 20 2.00 1.32 -1.35
C GLY A 20 2.46 1.60 -2.76
N LYS A 21 1.77 2.50 -3.46
CA LYS A 21 2.12 2.87 -4.82
C LYS A 21 2.14 4.38 -4.99
N VAL A 22 3.23 4.86 -5.58
CA VAL A 22 3.29 6.20 -6.16
C VAL A 22 2.64 6.16 -7.54
N PHE A 23 1.62 6.99 -7.72
CA PHE A 23 1.02 7.26 -9.02
C PHE A 23 1.66 8.49 -9.63
N SER A 24 2.29 8.32 -10.79
CA SER A 24 3.01 9.39 -11.47
C SER A 24 2.07 10.52 -11.89
N CYS A 25 2.57 11.74 -11.82
CA CYS A 25 1.87 12.92 -12.28
C CYS A 25 2.80 13.93 -12.94
N ASP A 26 2.21 14.93 -13.59
CA ASP A 26 2.95 16.09 -14.05
C ASP A 26 3.65 16.80 -12.87
N ARG A 27 4.81 17.40 -13.16
CA ARG A 27 5.64 18.04 -12.14
C ARG A 27 4.86 19.14 -11.43
N TYR A 28 4.87 19.07 -10.10
CA TYR A 28 4.36 20.13 -9.24
C TYR A 28 5.47 20.62 -8.30
N GLY A 29 5.87 21.88 -8.45
CA GLY A 29 7.05 22.46 -7.79
C GLY A 29 6.83 22.91 -6.35
N GLU A 30 5.80 22.42 -5.67
CA GLU A 30 5.58 22.68 -4.24
C GLU A 30 6.72 22.09 -3.42
N LYS A 31 7.25 22.89 -2.48
CA LYS A 31 8.44 22.55 -1.69
C LYS A 31 8.05 22.14 -0.27
N THR A 32 8.89 21.31 0.35
CA THR A 32 8.87 21.02 1.77
C THR A 32 10.30 20.89 2.30
N LEU A 33 10.48 20.78 3.61
CA LEU A 33 11.77 20.49 4.22
C LEU A 33 11.90 18.99 4.45
N SER A 34 13.04 18.43 4.04
CA SER A 34 13.42 17.07 4.41
C SER A 34 13.70 16.96 5.91
N VAL A 35 13.85 15.73 6.40
CA VAL A 35 14.30 15.45 7.79
C VAL A 35 15.64 16.12 8.12
N LYS A 36 16.45 16.44 7.10
CA LYS A 36 17.74 17.13 7.23
C LYS A 36 17.65 18.66 7.14
N GLY A 37 16.43 19.22 6.99
CA GLY A 37 16.22 20.67 6.82
C GLY A 37 16.46 21.19 5.39
N GLU A 38 16.77 20.31 4.44
CA GLU A 38 16.99 20.69 3.03
C GLU A 38 15.66 20.85 2.27
N PRO A 39 15.49 21.89 1.42
CA PRO A 39 14.32 22.02 0.56
C PRO A 39 14.23 20.92 -0.49
N ILE A 40 13.14 20.17 -0.50
CA ILE A 40 12.84 19.12 -1.48
C ILE A 40 11.50 19.38 -2.16
N ASP A 41 11.30 18.78 -3.33
CA ASP A 41 9.99 18.78 -4.00
C ASP A 41 9.03 17.86 -3.23
N LEU A 42 7.95 18.41 -2.68
CA LEU A 42 7.00 17.71 -1.81
C LEU A 42 6.40 16.48 -2.50
N TRP A 43 6.12 16.60 -3.78
CA TRP A 43 5.50 15.55 -4.59
C TRP A 43 6.52 14.65 -5.30
N TYR A 44 7.82 14.88 -5.10
CA TYR A 44 8.85 14.04 -5.69
C TYR A 44 9.10 12.82 -4.82
N SER A 45 8.95 11.63 -5.41
CA SER A 45 9.29 10.39 -4.75
C SER A 45 10.74 10.02 -5.02
N GLY A 46 11.54 9.99 -3.95
CA GLY A 46 12.91 9.47 -4.00
C GLY A 46 12.96 7.97 -4.33
N LYS A 47 11.90 7.21 -4.07
CA LYS A 47 11.80 5.76 -4.37
C LYS A 47 11.53 5.52 -5.85
N ALA A 48 10.60 6.27 -6.44
CA ALA A 48 10.18 6.09 -7.83
C ALA A 48 10.94 7.00 -8.83
N HIS A 49 11.74 7.95 -8.33
CA HIS A 49 12.48 8.94 -9.13
C HIS A 49 11.57 9.78 -10.03
N GLU A 50 10.34 10.04 -9.58
CA GLU A 50 9.31 10.77 -10.33
C GLU A 50 8.43 11.60 -9.40
N HIS A 51 7.71 12.56 -9.98
CA HIS A 51 6.65 13.27 -9.28
C HIS A 51 5.38 12.41 -9.24
N GLY A 52 4.72 12.37 -8.09
CA GLY A 52 3.52 11.58 -7.91
C GLY A 52 2.95 11.65 -6.51
N GLY A 53 1.80 11.03 -6.34
CA GLY A 53 1.13 10.86 -5.05
C GLY A 53 1.23 9.42 -4.56
N ASN A 54 1.58 9.22 -3.30
CA ASN A 54 1.60 7.93 -2.63
C ASN A 54 0.18 7.55 -2.19
N ILE A 55 -0.27 6.37 -2.59
CA ILE A 55 -1.55 5.76 -2.19
C ILE A 55 -1.26 4.42 -1.54
N GLN A 56 -1.85 4.20 -0.37
CA GLN A 56 -1.87 2.91 0.30
C GLN A 56 -3.10 2.13 -0.15
N ALA A 57 -2.96 0.83 -0.37
CA ALA A 57 -4.07 -0.04 -0.75
C ALA A 57 -4.09 -1.31 0.07
N LEU A 58 -5.31 -1.81 0.29
CA LEU A 58 -5.54 -3.16 0.79
C LEU A 58 -6.06 -4.03 -0.33
N SER A 59 -5.52 -5.23 -0.43
CA SER A 59 -5.98 -6.26 -1.37
C SER A 59 -6.34 -7.55 -0.65
N ALA A 60 -7.28 -8.30 -1.23
CA ALA A 60 -7.59 -9.66 -0.82
C ALA A 60 -6.42 -10.62 -1.14
N PRO A 61 -6.38 -11.83 -0.57
CA PRO A 61 -5.34 -12.82 -0.85
C PRO A 61 -5.15 -13.15 -2.33
N ASN A 62 -6.23 -13.03 -3.12
CA ASN A 62 -6.18 -13.27 -4.56
C ASN A 62 -5.65 -12.08 -5.38
N GLY A 63 -5.29 -10.97 -4.73
CA GLY A 63 -4.82 -9.74 -5.35
C GLY A 63 -5.91 -8.79 -5.82
N PHE A 64 -7.18 -9.02 -5.46
CA PHE A 64 -8.25 -8.09 -5.80
C PHE A 64 -8.21 -6.87 -4.87
N PRO A 65 -8.19 -5.63 -5.40
CA PRO A 65 -8.11 -4.43 -4.56
C PRO A 65 -9.42 -4.24 -3.78
N LEU A 66 -9.31 -4.02 -2.47
CA LEU A 66 -10.44 -3.87 -1.54
C LEU A 66 -10.66 -2.42 -1.11
N TRP A 67 -9.57 -1.68 -0.93
CA TRP A 67 -9.61 -0.32 -0.42
C TRP A 67 -8.36 0.45 -0.83
N VAL A 68 -8.48 1.78 -0.93
CA VAL A 68 -7.38 2.72 -1.19
C VAL A 68 -7.48 3.92 -0.26
N SER A 69 -6.33 4.45 0.16
CA SER A 69 -6.23 5.64 1.02
C SER A 69 -6.50 6.93 0.26
N VAL A 70 -6.63 8.03 1.01
CA VAL A 70 -6.39 9.36 0.46
C VAL A 70 -4.91 9.49 0.02
N VAL A 71 -4.63 10.46 -0.85
CA VAL A 71 -3.29 10.65 -1.39
C VAL A 71 -2.39 11.36 -0.39
N GLU A 72 -1.19 10.81 -0.20
CA GLU A 72 -0.06 11.47 0.42
C GLU A 72 0.92 11.98 -0.64
N PRO A 73 1.71 13.02 -0.36
CA PRO A 73 2.78 13.42 -1.25
C PRO A 73 3.79 12.30 -1.54
N GLY A 74 4.33 12.25 -2.76
CA GLY A 74 5.27 11.21 -3.18
C GLY A 74 6.56 11.12 -2.35
N SER A 75 6.92 12.18 -1.63
CA SER A 75 8.05 12.20 -0.69
C SER A 75 7.75 11.48 0.64
N VAL A 76 6.48 11.20 0.96
CA VAL A 76 6.09 10.54 2.20
C VAL A 76 6.37 9.04 2.10
N HIS A 77 7.11 8.53 3.09
CA HIS A 77 7.42 7.11 3.22
C HIS A 77 6.16 6.27 3.43
N ASP A 78 6.15 5.05 2.87
CA ASP A 78 5.01 4.12 2.93
C ASP A 78 4.52 3.86 4.37
N LEU A 79 5.45 3.61 5.31
CA LEU A 79 5.09 3.41 6.72
C LEU A 79 4.42 4.65 7.35
N THR A 80 4.87 5.86 6.98
CA THR A 80 4.26 7.10 7.48
C THR A 80 2.84 7.26 6.93
N ALA A 81 2.65 7.05 5.63
CA ALA A 81 1.33 7.07 5.02
C ALA A 81 0.40 6.00 5.61
N ALA A 82 0.93 4.79 5.87
CA ALA A 82 0.15 3.73 6.50
C ALA A 82 -0.27 4.07 7.93
N ARG A 83 0.63 4.66 8.74
CA ARG A 83 0.31 5.10 10.10
C ARG A 83 -0.86 6.07 10.13
N GLU A 84 -0.90 6.99 9.17
CA GLU A 84 -1.98 7.97 9.05
C GLU A 84 -3.30 7.30 8.63
N HIS A 85 -3.26 6.41 7.63
CA HIS A 85 -4.48 6.04 6.91
C HIS A 85 -5.02 4.63 7.17
N VAL A 86 -4.18 3.67 7.55
CA VAL A 86 -4.54 2.24 7.46
C VAL A 86 -4.25 1.44 8.74
N LEU A 87 -3.15 1.71 9.45
CA LEU A 87 -2.70 0.82 10.53
C LEU A 87 -3.71 0.69 11.68
N GLY A 88 -4.39 1.77 12.07
CA GLY A 88 -5.38 1.72 13.14
C GLY A 88 -6.50 0.69 12.89
N ALA A 89 -7.02 0.64 11.66
CA ALA A 89 -8.04 -0.32 11.28
C ALA A 89 -7.47 -1.73 11.04
N LEU A 90 -6.18 -1.87 10.69
CA LEU A 90 -5.51 -3.17 10.63
C LEU A 90 -5.30 -3.77 12.02
N TYR A 91 -4.98 -2.96 13.03
CA TYR A 91 -4.91 -3.42 14.42
C TYR A 91 -6.27 -3.91 14.92
N TRP A 92 -7.34 -3.20 14.55
CA TRP A 92 -8.70 -3.64 14.81
C TRP A 92 -8.99 -4.98 14.12
N ALA A 93 -8.65 -5.13 12.83
CA ALA A 93 -8.91 -6.38 12.10
C ALA A 93 -8.12 -7.57 12.67
N ALA A 94 -6.87 -7.36 13.05
CA ALA A 94 -6.06 -8.38 13.69
C ALA A 94 -6.65 -8.81 15.04
N SER A 95 -7.10 -7.86 15.86
CA SER A 95 -7.62 -8.15 17.21
C SER A 95 -9.05 -8.68 17.22
N GLN A 96 -9.94 -8.11 16.40
CA GLN A 96 -11.38 -8.41 16.42
C GLN A 96 -11.78 -9.49 15.42
N LEU A 97 -11.10 -9.58 14.26
CA LEU A 97 -11.44 -10.52 13.20
C LEU A 97 -10.45 -11.68 13.08
N GLY A 98 -9.34 -11.63 13.82
CA GLY A 98 -8.21 -12.54 13.62
C GLY A 98 -7.73 -12.51 12.17
N LEU A 99 -7.76 -11.33 11.55
CA LEU A 99 -7.41 -11.12 10.14
C LEU A 99 -6.04 -10.43 10.05
N PRO A 100 -4.95 -11.19 9.86
CA PRO A 100 -3.61 -10.62 9.75
C PRO A 100 -3.41 -9.88 8.43
N THR A 101 -2.42 -8.99 8.41
CA THR A 101 -1.99 -8.26 7.22
C THR A 101 -0.58 -8.67 6.82
N LEU A 102 -0.34 -8.84 5.53
CA LEU A 102 1.00 -9.05 4.97
C LEU A 102 1.46 -7.76 4.27
N ALA A 103 2.69 -7.35 4.50
CA ALA A 103 3.28 -6.15 3.92
C ALA A 103 4.75 -6.36 3.55
N ASP A 104 5.31 -5.49 2.71
CA ASP A 104 6.74 -5.54 2.37
C ASP A 104 7.64 -4.97 3.48
N GLY A 105 8.96 -4.99 3.26
CA GLY A 105 9.92 -4.47 4.25
C GLY A 105 9.88 -2.95 4.45
N GLY A 106 9.20 -2.20 3.59
CA GLY A 106 8.96 -0.77 3.73
C GLY A 106 8.01 -0.43 4.87
N TYR A 107 7.24 -1.41 5.35
CA TYR A 107 6.33 -1.30 6.49
C TYR A 107 6.93 -1.85 7.79
N ASP A 108 8.24 -2.11 7.83
CA ASP A 108 8.89 -2.58 9.05
C ASP A 108 8.61 -1.61 10.23
N GLY A 109 8.17 -2.17 11.36
CA GLY A 109 7.66 -1.36 12.48
C GLY A 109 6.21 -0.88 12.34
N ALA A 110 5.41 -1.53 11.48
CA ALA A 110 3.96 -1.33 11.37
C ALA A 110 3.16 -1.89 12.55
N GLY A 111 3.76 -2.68 13.44
CA GLY A 111 3.12 -3.10 14.69
C GLY A 111 2.22 -4.33 14.57
N ILE A 112 1.23 -4.41 15.47
CA ILE A 112 0.48 -5.64 15.76
C ILE A 112 -0.31 -6.11 14.53
N GLY A 113 -0.21 -7.41 14.23
CA GLY A 113 -0.99 -8.05 13.17
C GLY A 113 -0.55 -7.70 11.74
N VAL A 114 0.50 -6.89 11.58
CA VAL A 114 1.13 -6.61 10.28
C VAL A 114 2.45 -7.38 10.21
N HIS A 115 2.50 -8.36 9.32
CA HIS A 115 3.66 -9.20 9.09
C HIS A 115 4.51 -8.61 7.95
N THR A 116 5.75 -8.30 8.27
CA THR A 116 6.78 -7.85 7.34
C THR A 116 7.94 -8.84 7.32
N PRO A 117 8.74 -8.90 6.24
CA PRO A 117 9.93 -9.73 6.22
C PRO A 117 10.95 -9.29 7.27
N VAL A 118 11.64 -10.24 7.88
CA VAL A 118 12.76 -10.00 8.78
C VAL A 118 13.94 -9.47 7.97
N LYS A 119 14.48 -8.32 8.37
CA LYS A 119 15.63 -7.69 7.71
C LYS A 119 16.90 -8.53 7.91
N GLN A 120 17.77 -8.51 6.90
CA GLN A 120 19.11 -9.06 7.03
C GLN A 120 19.84 -8.32 8.17
N PRO A 121 20.48 -9.05 9.11
CA PRO A 121 21.32 -8.42 10.12
C PRO A 121 22.47 -7.64 9.47
N ALA A 122 22.98 -6.63 10.18
CA ALA A 122 24.12 -5.85 9.70
C ALA A 122 25.43 -6.67 9.73
N GLY A 123 26.37 -6.31 8.85
CA GLY A 123 27.65 -7.01 8.70
C GLY A 123 27.55 -8.30 7.88
N ASP A 124 28.53 -9.19 8.02
CA ASP A 124 28.60 -10.48 7.30
C ASP A 124 27.74 -11.59 7.93
N GLN A 125 26.73 -11.19 8.72
CA GLN A 125 25.84 -12.14 9.38
C GLN A 125 24.78 -12.66 8.40
N VAL A 126 24.61 -13.98 8.38
CA VAL A 126 23.60 -14.66 7.57
C VAL A 126 22.30 -14.74 8.35
N LEU A 127 21.19 -14.49 7.67
CA LEU A 127 19.86 -14.65 8.24
C LEU A 127 19.63 -16.13 8.58
N ASP A 128 19.14 -16.40 9.80
CA ASP A 128 18.84 -17.76 10.23
C ASP A 128 17.87 -18.49 9.27
N ALA A 129 17.98 -19.82 9.20
CA ALA A 129 17.19 -20.65 8.30
C ALA A 129 15.67 -20.47 8.49
N ASP A 130 15.21 -20.33 9.73
CA ASP A 130 13.80 -20.14 10.04
C ASP A 130 13.30 -18.78 9.53
N ASN A 131 14.12 -17.74 9.70
CA ASN A 131 13.83 -16.40 9.19
C ASN A 131 13.83 -16.36 7.65
N CYS A 132 14.72 -17.14 7.01
CA CYS A 132 14.71 -17.31 5.56
C CYS A 132 13.42 -17.99 5.08
N ALA A 133 13.00 -19.06 5.75
CA ALA A 133 11.76 -19.78 5.44
C ALA A 133 10.53 -18.89 5.65
N TYR A 134 10.46 -18.16 6.77
CA TYR A 134 9.42 -17.17 7.04
C TYR A 134 9.36 -16.10 5.94
N ASN A 135 10.50 -15.51 5.57
CA ASN A 135 10.57 -14.51 4.51
C ASN A 135 10.11 -15.06 3.16
N ALA A 136 10.47 -16.30 2.83
CA ALA A 136 10.04 -16.95 1.60
C ALA A 136 8.52 -17.17 1.57
N LEU A 137 7.93 -17.67 2.66
CA LEU A 137 6.48 -17.86 2.78
C LEU A 137 5.73 -16.53 2.69
N LEU A 138 6.17 -15.52 3.44
CA LEU A 138 5.56 -14.20 3.44
C LEU A 138 5.58 -13.58 2.04
N ARG A 139 6.73 -13.61 1.36
CA ARG A 139 6.86 -13.09 -0.01
C ARG A 139 5.99 -13.88 -0.99
N GLY A 140 5.94 -15.21 -0.84
CA GLY A 140 5.11 -16.09 -1.67
C GLY A 140 3.61 -15.81 -1.54
N LEU A 141 3.12 -15.54 -0.33
CA LEU A 141 1.71 -15.17 -0.11
C LEU A 141 1.42 -13.74 -0.57
N ARG A 142 2.34 -12.81 -0.32
CA ARG A 142 2.19 -11.38 -0.67
C ARG A 142 2.26 -11.11 -2.17
N CYS A 143 2.92 -11.95 -2.97
CA CYS A 143 3.14 -11.67 -4.39
C CYS A 143 1.84 -11.42 -5.18
N LEU A 144 0.72 -12.01 -4.73
CA LEU A 144 -0.59 -11.76 -5.33
C LEU A 144 -1.10 -10.35 -5.07
N GLY A 145 -0.70 -9.69 -3.98
CA GLY A 145 -1.07 -8.32 -3.66
C GLY A 145 -0.53 -7.29 -4.65
N GLU A 146 0.60 -7.58 -5.31
CA GLU A 146 1.14 -6.74 -6.40
C GLU A 146 0.14 -6.64 -7.56
N ARG A 147 -0.77 -7.62 -7.70
CA ARG A 147 -1.85 -7.57 -8.69
C ARG A 147 -2.89 -6.50 -8.38
N GLY A 148 -3.07 -6.07 -7.13
CA GLY A 148 -4.11 -5.11 -6.74
C GLY A 148 -4.00 -3.80 -7.55
N PHE A 149 -2.81 -3.20 -7.53
CA PHE A 149 -2.54 -2.02 -8.35
C PHE A 149 -2.41 -2.32 -9.84
N ALA A 150 -1.97 -3.52 -10.22
CA ALA A 150 -1.90 -3.91 -11.63
C ALA A 150 -3.28 -4.03 -12.28
N VAL A 151 -4.30 -4.51 -11.53
CA VAL A 151 -5.70 -4.54 -11.99
C VAL A 151 -6.17 -3.12 -12.26
N LEU A 152 -5.91 -2.19 -11.33
CA LEU A 152 -6.31 -0.80 -11.50
C LEU A 152 -5.57 -0.11 -12.67
N THR A 153 -4.24 -0.15 -12.69
CA THR A 153 -3.44 0.55 -13.72
C THR A 153 -3.47 -0.11 -15.10
N GLY A 154 -3.73 -1.42 -15.14
CA GLY A 154 -4.00 -2.18 -16.36
C GLY A 154 -5.32 -1.78 -16.98
N ARG A 155 -6.40 -1.74 -16.17
CA ARG A 155 -7.76 -1.42 -16.60
C ARG A 155 -7.97 0.06 -16.92
N TRP A 156 -7.44 0.95 -16.07
CA TRP A 156 -7.67 2.39 -16.12
C TRP A 156 -6.42 3.13 -16.57
N ARG A 157 -6.34 3.44 -17.88
CA ARG A 157 -5.19 4.14 -18.48
C ARG A 157 -4.86 5.48 -17.80
N ALA A 158 -5.87 6.17 -17.27
CA ALA A 158 -5.71 7.43 -16.54
C ALA A 158 -4.79 7.30 -15.31
N LEU A 159 -4.65 6.10 -14.74
CA LEU A 159 -3.78 5.85 -13.59
C LEU A 159 -2.31 5.61 -13.96
N ARG A 160 -1.99 5.47 -15.25
CA ARG A 160 -0.59 5.26 -15.68
C ARG A 160 0.23 6.53 -15.58
N HIS A 161 -0.42 7.67 -15.80
CA HIS A 161 0.14 9.00 -15.63
C HIS A 161 -0.99 10.02 -15.50
N ILE A 162 -0.99 10.79 -14.42
CA ILE A 162 -2.04 11.74 -14.08
C ILE A 162 -1.59 13.17 -14.41
N THR A 163 -2.21 13.78 -15.41
CA THR A 163 -1.92 15.18 -15.81
C THR A 163 -2.64 16.23 -14.97
N ALA A 164 -3.52 15.78 -14.07
CA ALA A 164 -4.18 16.66 -13.11
C ALA A 164 -3.28 16.98 -11.92
N SER A 165 -3.68 17.96 -11.11
CA SER A 165 -3.00 18.25 -9.83
C SER A 165 -2.84 16.96 -9.01
N PRO A 166 -1.66 16.72 -8.41
CA PRO A 166 -1.43 15.49 -7.65
C PRO A 166 -2.36 15.33 -6.45
N ARG A 167 -2.95 16.43 -5.95
CA ARG A 167 -3.97 16.42 -4.90
C ARG A 167 -5.25 15.67 -5.31
N LYS A 168 -5.52 15.51 -6.61
CA LYS A 168 -6.68 14.78 -7.14
C LYS A 168 -6.43 13.29 -7.34
N ILE A 169 -5.18 12.82 -7.20
CA ILE A 169 -4.81 11.42 -7.43
C ILE A 169 -5.67 10.48 -6.58
N GLY A 170 -5.88 10.81 -5.30
CA GLY A 170 -6.69 10.00 -4.40
C GLY A 170 -8.12 9.80 -4.91
N ASP A 171 -8.78 10.87 -5.35
CA ASP A 171 -10.14 10.80 -5.90
C ASP A 171 -10.20 9.99 -7.19
N ILE A 172 -9.21 10.15 -8.08
CA ILE A 172 -9.12 9.41 -9.34
C ILE A 172 -8.93 7.91 -9.07
N VAL A 173 -8.04 7.54 -8.15
CA VAL A 173 -7.78 6.14 -7.78
C VAL A 173 -8.99 5.52 -7.08
N LYS A 174 -9.67 6.27 -6.20
CA LYS A 174 -10.89 5.83 -5.53
C LYS A 174 -12.05 5.61 -6.52
N ALA A 175 -12.21 6.49 -7.50
CA ALA A 175 -13.19 6.31 -8.57
C ALA A 175 -12.87 5.06 -9.41
N ALA A 176 -11.61 4.86 -9.78
CA ALA A 176 -11.17 3.67 -10.48
C ALA A 176 -11.42 2.38 -9.67
N LEU A 177 -11.21 2.40 -8.35
CA LEU A 177 -11.54 1.28 -7.47
C LEU A 177 -13.04 0.96 -7.50
N ALA A 178 -13.89 1.96 -7.33
CA ALA A 178 -15.35 1.78 -7.33
C ALA A 178 -15.86 1.21 -8.67
N LEU A 179 -15.34 1.69 -9.80
CA LEU A 179 -15.66 1.14 -11.12
C LEU A 179 -15.16 -0.30 -11.26
N THR A 180 -13.98 -0.63 -10.73
CA THR A 180 -13.44 -2.00 -10.74
C THR A 180 -14.31 -2.95 -9.91
N HIS A 181 -14.79 -2.50 -8.75
CA HIS A 181 -15.73 -3.24 -7.90
C HIS A 181 -17.04 -3.53 -8.62
N PHE A 182 -17.60 -2.51 -9.29
CA PHE A 182 -18.80 -2.64 -10.11
C PHE A 182 -18.62 -3.67 -11.24
N GLU A 183 -17.52 -3.60 -12.00
CA GLU A 183 -17.24 -4.55 -13.10
C GLU A 183 -17.12 -6.00 -12.63
N HIS A 184 -16.69 -6.23 -11.38
CA HIS A 184 -16.50 -7.57 -10.81
C HIS A 184 -17.66 -8.00 -9.89
N GLY A 185 -18.77 -7.27 -9.90
CA GLY A 185 -19.96 -7.60 -9.11
C GLY A 185 -19.74 -7.57 -7.60
N ARG A 186 -18.74 -6.83 -7.11
CA ARG A 186 -18.53 -6.60 -5.68
C ARG A 186 -19.20 -5.29 -5.32
N GLN A 187 -20.32 -5.35 -4.60
CA GLN A 187 -20.97 -4.13 -4.10
C GLN A 187 -20.18 -3.59 -2.91
N THR A 188 -19.91 -2.28 -2.93
CA THR A 188 -19.30 -1.52 -1.83
C THR A 188 -20.24 -1.38 -0.65
#